data_AF-A0A352PW82-F1
#
_entry.id   AF-A0A352PW82-F1
#
_cell.length_a   1.000
_cell.length_b   1.000
_cell.length_c   1.000
_cell.angle_alpha   90.00
_cell.angle_beta   90.00
_cell.angle_gamma   90.00
#
_symmetry.space_group_name_H-M   'P 1'
#
loop_
_entity.id
_entity.type
_entity.pdbx_description
1 polymer ?
#
loop_
_entity_poly.entity_id
_entity_poly.type
_entity_poly.pdbx_seq_one_letter_code
_entity_poly.pdbx_strand_id
1 'polypeptide(L)'
;MWFVLVGGIAALALVRLGRPKGIWDTYSVNFDAVFIGLYALWMIVELQVSRRDVDTEGKKTSDSATCQLYGIGQALTILTALWFPSVWRGPNAAHFLGMGVFLCGIGYRLWAVHTLGQFYSHRVQTLAQHRIVASGPYRHTRHPAYAGMIIANAGIALYFLNWVTACVFLFILVPAILWRIAIEEKTLFGIEGYAEFAKHRKRLFPAVW
;
A
#
# COMPACT_ATOMS: atom_id res chain seq x y z
N MET A 1 -15.79 9.78 -3.00
CA MET A 1 -14.37 9.96 -2.57
C MET A 1 -13.37 9.35 -3.58
N TRP A 2 -13.52 8.08 -3.99
CA TRP A 2 -12.60 7.44 -4.94
C TRP A 2 -12.43 8.16 -6.29
N PHE A 3 -13.51 8.59 -6.94
CA PHE A 3 -13.41 9.32 -8.23
C PHE A 3 -12.64 10.64 -8.12
N VAL A 4 -12.80 11.36 -7.00
CA VAL A 4 -12.08 12.62 -6.74
C VAL A 4 -10.59 12.36 -6.54
N LEU A 5 -10.23 11.30 -5.82
CA LEU A 5 -8.84 10.90 -5.62
C LEU A 5 -8.17 10.46 -6.94
N VAL A 6 -8.84 9.63 -7.73
CA VAL A 6 -8.34 9.20 -9.04
C VAL A 6 -8.17 10.40 -9.98
N GLY A 7 -9.16 11.31 -10.02
CA GLY A 7 -9.08 12.55 -10.80
C GLY A 7 -7.93 13.45 -10.35
N GLY A 8 -7.72 13.58 -9.03
CA GLY A 8 -6.59 14.33 -8.46
C GLY A 8 -5.23 13.73 -8.82
N ILE A 9 -5.08 12.41 -8.72
CA ILE A 9 -3.85 11.70 -9.12
C ILE A 9 -3.59 11.88 -10.61
N ALA A 10 -4.61 11.75 -11.46
CA ALA A 10 -4.47 11.95 -12.91
C ALA A 10 -4.08 13.40 -13.25
N ALA A 11 -4.73 14.39 -12.63
CA ALA A 11 -4.39 15.79 -12.83
C ALA A 11 -2.94 16.09 -12.41
N LEU A 12 -2.51 15.61 -11.24
CA LEU A 12 -1.14 15.82 -10.78
C LEU A 12 -0.10 15.05 -11.59
N ALA A 13 -0.45 13.87 -12.11
CA ALA A 13 0.38 13.14 -13.06
C ALA A 13 0.61 13.96 -14.33
N LEU A 14 -0.44 14.54 -14.91
CA LEU A 14 -0.32 15.40 -16.10
C LEU A 14 0.52 16.64 -15.80
N VAL A 15 0.30 17.30 -14.66
CA VAL A 15 1.11 18.45 -14.22
C VAL A 15 2.57 18.06 -14.06
N ARG A 16 2.85 16.88 -13.50
CA ARG A 16 4.22 16.38 -13.29
C ARG A 16 4.93 16.13 -14.62
N LEU A 17 4.25 15.47 -15.56
CA LEU A 17 4.80 15.14 -16.87
C LEU A 17 4.92 16.36 -17.79
N GLY A 18 4.10 17.39 -17.59
CA GLY A 18 4.15 18.64 -18.36
C GLY A 18 5.19 19.66 -17.87
N ARG A 19 6.05 19.32 -16.90
CA ARG A 19 7.05 20.27 -16.39
C ARG A 19 8.15 20.49 -17.44
N PRO A 20 8.52 21.75 -17.77
CA PRO A 20 9.47 22.07 -18.84
C PRO A 20 10.93 21.68 -18.54
N LYS A 21 11.22 21.14 -17.36
CA LYS A 21 12.54 20.66 -16.92
C LYS A 21 12.38 19.34 -16.16
N GLY A 22 11.77 18.36 -16.81
CA GLY A 22 11.70 16.99 -16.32
C GLY A 22 13.08 16.33 -16.30
N ILE A 23 13.29 15.44 -15.34
CA ILE A 23 14.55 14.69 -15.16
C ILE A 23 14.87 13.84 -16.41
N TRP A 24 13.82 13.40 -17.11
CA TRP A 24 13.90 12.44 -18.21
C TRP A 24 13.66 13.05 -19.59
N ASP A 25 13.49 14.37 -19.69
CA ASP A 25 13.12 15.04 -20.95
C ASP A 25 14.19 14.89 -22.05
N THR A 26 15.43 14.62 -21.66
CA THR A 26 16.56 14.37 -22.57
C THR A 26 16.65 12.91 -23.04
N TYR A 27 15.81 12.00 -22.52
CA TYR A 27 15.83 10.57 -22.84
C TYR A 27 14.61 10.18 -23.67
N SER A 28 14.74 9.08 -24.42
CA SER A 28 13.65 8.52 -25.24
C SER A 28 12.48 7.97 -24.41
N VAL A 29 12.72 7.64 -23.15
CA VAL A 29 11.73 7.09 -22.23
C VAL A 29 11.63 7.97 -20.99
N ASN A 30 10.41 8.43 -20.70
CA ASN A 30 10.12 9.14 -19.47
C ASN A 30 9.75 8.14 -18.36
N PHE A 31 10.69 7.85 -17.46
CA PHE A 31 10.48 6.89 -16.39
C PHE A 31 9.46 7.35 -15.34
N ASP A 32 9.22 8.66 -15.19
CA ASP A 32 8.13 9.15 -14.32
C ASP A 32 6.78 8.72 -14.91
N ALA A 33 6.61 8.78 -16.23
CA ALA A 33 5.40 8.31 -16.91
C ALA A 33 5.22 6.79 -16.73
N VAL A 34 6.31 6.02 -16.85
CA VAL A 34 6.30 4.57 -16.60
C VAL A 34 5.88 4.28 -15.16
N PHE A 35 6.48 4.95 -14.17
CA PHE A 35 6.15 4.76 -12.75
C PHE A 35 4.68 5.07 -12.49
N ILE A 36 4.20 6.22 -12.98
CA ILE A 36 2.80 6.64 -12.85
C ILE A 36 1.85 5.61 -13.47
N GLY A 37 2.19 5.09 -14.66
CA GLY A 37 1.42 4.04 -15.33
C GLY A 37 1.34 2.75 -14.50
N LEU A 38 2.46 2.32 -13.93
CA LEU A 38 2.50 1.15 -13.02
C LEU A 38 1.67 1.38 -11.76
N TYR A 39 1.72 2.58 -11.19
CA TYR A 39 0.88 2.95 -10.05
C TYR A 39 -0.61 2.94 -10.40
N ALA A 40 -0.99 3.50 -11.55
CA ALA A 40 -2.37 3.47 -12.02
C ALA A 40 -2.86 2.03 -12.24
N LEU A 41 -2.02 1.17 -12.83
CA LEU A 41 -2.31 -0.25 -12.99
C LEU A 41 -2.54 -0.93 -11.64
N TRP A 42 -1.68 -0.66 -10.65
CA TRP A 42 -1.87 -1.18 -9.29
C TRP A 42 -3.18 -0.71 -8.67
N MET A 43 -3.57 0.56 -8.82
CA MET A 43 -4.86 1.06 -8.34
C MET A 43 -6.05 0.35 -9.01
N ILE A 44 -5.96 0.03 -10.30
CA ILE A 44 -6.99 -0.76 -10.99
C ILE A 44 -7.09 -2.17 -10.38
N VAL A 45 -5.95 -2.83 -10.14
CA VAL A 45 -5.92 -4.16 -9.51
C VAL A 45 -6.52 -4.10 -8.10
N GLU A 46 -6.15 -3.11 -7.29
CA GLU A 46 -6.71 -2.92 -5.93
C GLU A 46 -8.21 -2.65 -5.95
N LEU A 47 -8.71 -1.87 -6.91
CA LEU A 47 -10.14 -1.63 -7.08
C LEU A 47 -10.89 -2.93 -7.41
N GLN A 48 -10.30 -3.81 -8.23
CA GLN A 48 -10.88 -5.12 -8.53
C GLN A 48 -10.91 -6.03 -7.30
N VAL A 49 -9.84 -6.04 -6.51
CA VAL A 49 -9.80 -6.77 -5.22
C VAL A 49 -10.85 -6.23 -4.26
N SER A 50 -10.97 -4.90 -4.17
CA SER A 50 -11.95 -4.25 -3.30
C SER A 50 -13.40 -4.54 -3.69
N ARG A 51 -13.72 -4.59 -4.99
CA ARG A 51 -15.06 -4.98 -5.47
C ARG A 51 -15.41 -6.41 -5.08
N ARG A 52 -14.48 -7.36 -5.26
CA ARG A 52 -14.68 -8.77 -4.89
C ARG A 52 -14.91 -8.94 -3.38
N ASP A 53 -14.29 -8.10 -2.56
CA ASP A 53 -14.48 -8.11 -1.10
C ASP A 53 -15.89 -7.68 -0.69
N VAL A 54 -16.44 -6.63 -1.33
CA VAL A 54 -17.79 -6.10 -1.06
C VAL A 54 -18.89 -7.09 -1.44
N ASP A 55 -18.70 -7.85 -2.53
CA ASP A 55 -19.68 -8.83 -3.01
C ASP A 55 -19.77 -10.09 -2.11
N THR A 56 -18.91 -10.23 -1.11
CA THR A 56 -19.00 -11.36 -0.17
C THR A 56 -20.04 -11.07 0.92
N GLU A 57 -21.21 -11.72 0.83
CA GLU A 57 -22.32 -11.59 1.78
C GLU A 57 -21.95 -11.96 3.24
N GLY A 58 -22.63 -11.35 4.22
CA GLY A 58 -22.51 -11.69 5.66
C GLY A 58 -21.51 -10.83 6.48
N LYS A 59 -20.97 -9.79 5.86
CA LYS A 59 -19.87 -8.96 6.38
C LYS A 59 -20.36 -7.74 7.19
N LYS A 60 -20.39 -7.82 8.53
CA LYS A 60 -20.71 -6.68 9.42
C LYS A 60 -19.49 -5.77 9.60
N THR A 61 -19.58 -4.54 9.12
CA THR A 61 -18.47 -3.57 9.14
C THR A 61 -18.34 -2.89 10.50
N SER A 62 -17.23 -3.13 11.23
CA SER A 62 -16.99 -2.48 12.53
C SER A 62 -16.01 -1.29 12.49
N ASP A 63 -15.19 -1.13 11.44
CA ASP A 63 -14.11 -0.11 11.44
C ASP A 63 -14.02 0.68 10.11
N SER A 64 -14.68 1.84 10.06
CA SER A 64 -14.64 2.76 8.92
C SER A 64 -13.55 3.82 9.05
N ALA A 65 -13.14 4.18 10.27
CA ALA A 65 -12.30 5.34 10.51
C ALA A 65 -10.83 5.08 10.14
N THR A 66 -10.27 3.95 10.58
CA THR A 66 -8.86 3.64 10.26
C THR A 66 -8.65 3.30 8.80
N CYS A 67 -9.68 2.75 8.14
CA CYS A 67 -9.66 2.52 6.71
C CYS A 67 -9.57 3.81 5.91
N GLN A 68 -10.28 4.86 6.34
CA GLN A 68 -10.19 6.17 5.71
C GLN A 68 -8.83 6.81 5.97
N LEU A 69 -8.31 6.76 7.21
CA LEU A 69 -6.98 7.31 7.54
C LEU A 69 -5.87 6.66 6.72
N TYR A 70 -5.90 5.32 6.62
CA TYR A 70 -4.98 4.57 5.78
C TYR A 70 -5.04 4.99 4.30
N GLY A 71 -6.25 5.07 3.72
CA GLY A 71 -6.43 5.50 2.33
C GLY A 71 -6.00 6.95 2.09
N ILE A 72 -6.27 7.84 3.05
CA ILE A 72 -5.81 9.23 3.01
C ILE A 72 -4.30 9.30 3.06
N GLY A 73 -3.64 8.55 3.95
CA GLY A 73 -2.18 8.50 4.04
C GLY A 73 -1.55 8.03 2.71
N GLN A 74 -2.13 7.01 2.08
CA GLN A 74 -1.67 6.50 0.78
C GLN A 74 -1.86 7.55 -0.32
N ALA A 75 -3.03 8.18 -0.37
CA ALA A 75 -3.33 9.24 -1.33
C ALA A 75 -2.39 10.43 -1.17
N LEU A 76 -2.19 10.93 0.06
CA LEU A 76 -1.27 12.03 0.33
C LEU A 76 0.17 11.68 -0.07
N THR A 77 0.59 10.43 0.14
CA THR A 77 1.93 9.97 -0.27
C THR A 77 2.13 10.15 -1.77
N ILE A 78 1.21 9.64 -2.61
CA ILE A 78 1.35 9.78 -4.06
C ILE A 78 1.11 11.23 -4.54
N LEU A 79 0.15 11.95 -3.97
CA LEU A 79 -0.14 13.33 -4.38
C LEU A 79 1.04 14.25 -4.11
N THR A 80 1.67 14.14 -2.94
CA THR A 80 2.88 14.92 -2.61
C THR A 80 4.07 14.50 -3.48
N ALA A 81 4.20 13.21 -3.81
CA ALA A 81 5.27 12.71 -4.67
C ALA A 81 5.20 13.31 -6.08
N LEU A 82 3.98 13.43 -6.63
CA LEU A 82 3.75 14.02 -7.94
C LEU A 82 3.89 15.55 -7.89
N TRP A 83 3.41 16.19 -6.81
CA TRP A 83 3.42 17.65 -6.67
C TRP A 83 4.79 18.24 -6.40
N PHE A 84 5.54 17.75 -5.41
CA PHE A 84 6.79 18.39 -5.02
C PHE A 84 7.96 18.00 -5.95
N PRO A 85 8.90 18.92 -6.22
CA PRO A 85 10.09 18.58 -6.99
C PRO A 85 10.94 17.56 -6.21
N SER A 86 11.56 16.64 -6.94
CA SER A 86 12.47 15.69 -6.32
C SER A 86 13.78 16.37 -5.92
N VAL A 87 14.41 15.87 -4.86
CA VAL A 87 15.79 16.18 -4.46
C VAL A 87 16.78 15.69 -5.52
N TRP A 88 16.42 14.65 -6.28
CA TRP A 88 17.22 14.16 -7.39
C TRP A 88 17.26 15.22 -8.51
N ARG A 89 18.47 15.66 -8.86
CA ARG A 89 18.70 16.67 -9.90
C ARG A 89 18.83 16.07 -11.31
N GLY A 90 18.88 14.75 -11.41
CA GLY A 90 19.05 14.01 -12.65
C GLY A 90 18.82 12.50 -12.43
N PRO A 91 18.82 11.71 -13.53
CA PRO A 91 18.71 10.26 -13.45
C PRO A 91 19.79 9.65 -12.58
N ASN A 92 19.39 8.70 -11.73
CA ASN A 92 20.33 8.01 -10.85
C ASN A 92 19.79 6.63 -10.45
N ALA A 93 20.62 5.83 -9.78
CA ALA A 93 20.27 4.51 -9.30
C ALA A 93 19.05 4.48 -8.36
N ALA A 94 18.78 5.57 -7.61
CA ALA A 94 17.66 5.62 -6.68
C ALA A 94 16.29 5.53 -7.38
N HIS A 95 16.19 5.96 -8.64
CA HIS A 95 14.96 5.78 -9.43
C HIS A 95 14.72 4.29 -9.72
N PHE A 96 15.73 3.57 -10.20
CA PHE A 96 15.60 2.14 -10.48
C PHE A 96 15.41 1.31 -9.20
N LEU A 97 16.11 1.66 -8.13
CA LEU A 97 15.92 1.04 -6.82
C LEU A 97 14.53 1.33 -6.26
N GLY A 98 14.06 2.57 -6.32
CA GLY A 98 12.71 2.96 -5.89
C GLY A 98 11.62 2.23 -6.66
N MET A 99 11.77 2.12 -7.99
CA MET A 99 10.88 1.32 -8.84
C MET A 99 10.91 -0.16 -8.46
N GLY A 100 12.09 -0.74 -8.26
CA GLY A 100 12.24 -2.14 -7.85
C GLY A 100 11.59 -2.41 -6.48
N VAL A 101 11.83 -1.54 -5.50
CA VAL A 101 11.20 -1.62 -4.17
C VAL A 101 9.68 -1.50 -4.29
N PHE A 102 9.19 -0.58 -5.12
CA PHE A 102 7.76 -0.41 -5.38
C PHE A 102 7.12 -1.69 -5.93
N LEU A 103 7.70 -2.27 -6.98
CA LEU A 103 7.21 -3.49 -7.61
C LEU A 103 7.29 -4.70 -6.68
N CYS A 104 8.37 -4.85 -5.92
CA CYS A 104 8.50 -5.91 -4.92
C CYS A 104 7.43 -5.78 -3.82
N GLY A 105 7.14 -4.57 -3.36
CA GLY A 105 6.09 -4.31 -2.38
C GLY A 105 4.70 -4.67 -2.90
N ILE A 106 4.38 -4.29 -4.14
CA ILE A 106 3.13 -4.68 -4.81
C ILE A 106 3.05 -6.20 -4.93
N GLY A 107 4.09 -6.85 -5.44
CA GLY A 107 4.12 -8.30 -5.62
C GLY A 107 3.89 -9.05 -4.30
N TYR A 108 4.58 -8.65 -3.24
CA TYR A 108 4.40 -9.24 -1.91
C TYR A 108 2.99 -9.03 -1.37
N ARG A 109 2.41 -7.85 -1.59
CA ARG A 109 1.04 -7.55 -1.21
C ARG A 109 0.04 -8.42 -1.99
N LEU A 110 0.16 -8.50 -3.31
CA LEU A 110 -0.75 -9.29 -4.14
C LEU A 110 -0.64 -10.78 -3.80
N TRP A 111 0.55 -11.28 -3.48
CA TRP A 111 0.75 -12.64 -2.99
C TRP A 111 -0.01 -12.89 -1.68
N ALA A 112 0.04 -11.94 -0.73
CA ALA A 112 -0.71 -12.03 0.52
C ALA A 112 -2.23 -12.00 0.29
N VAL A 113 -2.72 -11.07 -0.53
CA VAL A 113 -4.14 -10.98 -0.91
C VAL A 113 -4.62 -12.27 -1.55
N HIS A 114 -3.84 -12.81 -2.50
CA HIS A 114 -4.17 -14.06 -3.19
C HIS A 114 -4.17 -15.26 -2.24
N THR A 115 -3.24 -15.31 -1.27
CA THR A 115 -3.17 -16.39 -0.29
C THR A 115 -4.37 -16.41 0.66
N LEU A 116 -4.87 -15.23 1.06
CA LEU A 116 -6.11 -15.13 1.86
C LEU A 116 -7.35 -15.46 1.05
N GLY A 117 -7.37 -15.15 -0.26
CA GLY A 117 -8.49 -15.44 -1.15
C GLY A 117 -9.80 -14.83 -0.63
N GLN A 118 -10.83 -15.66 -0.45
CA GLN A 118 -12.14 -15.25 0.07
C GLN A 118 -12.12 -14.70 1.51
N PHE A 119 -11.05 -14.98 2.28
CA PHE A 119 -10.89 -14.45 3.63
C PHE A 119 -10.25 -13.05 3.64
N TYR A 120 -9.80 -12.54 2.49
CA TYR A 120 -9.28 -11.18 2.40
C TYR A 120 -10.41 -10.16 2.53
N SER A 121 -10.20 -9.16 3.38
CA SER A 121 -11.12 -8.03 3.53
C SER A 121 -10.36 -6.72 3.73
N HIS A 122 -10.77 -5.67 3.02
CA HIS A 122 -10.28 -4.30 3.21
C HIS A 122 -10.86 -3.64 4.46
N ARG A 123 -11.69 -4.34 5.23
CA ARG A 123 -12.18 -3.90 6.54
C ARG A 123 -11.84 -4.95 7.59
N VAL A 124 -11.65 -4.53 8.83
CA VAL A 124 -11.49 -5.46 9.96
C VAL A 124 -12.83 -6.16 10.17
N GLN A 125 -12.85 -7.48 9.95
CA GLN A 125 -14.09 -8.27 9.97
C GLN A 125 -13.86 -9.66 10.56
N THR A 126 -14.78 -10.09 11.42
CA THR A 126 -14.92 -11.48 11.86
C THR A 126 -15.88 -12.17 10.92
N LEU A 127 -15.36 -12.97 9.98
CA LEU A 127 -16.20 -13.96 9.30
C LEU A 127 -16.60 -15.02 10.34
N ALA A 128 -17.88 -15.37 10.44
CA ALA A 128 -18.38 -16.37 11.39
C ALA A 128 -17.72 -17.76 11.23
N GLN A 129 -16.98 -17.97 10.14
CA GLN A 129 -16.20 -19.17 9.82
C GLN A 129 -14.75 -18.83 9.45
N HIS A 130 -14.18 -17.77 10.02
CA HIS A 130 -12.81 -17.34 9.69
C HIS A 130 -11.81 -18.44 10.05
N ARG A 131 -11.21 -19.08 9.05
CA ARG A 131 -10.12 -20.02 9.23
C ARG A 131 -8.80 -19.27 9.18
N ILE A 132 -7.91 -19.58 10.12
CA ILE A 132 -6.57 -18.99 10.15
C ILE A 132 -5.77 -19.55 8.98
N VAL A 133 -5.40 -18.66 8.06
CA VAL A 133 -4.54 -18.98 6.93
C VAL A 133 -3.09 -18.77 7.35
N ALA A 134 -2.31 -19.86 7.36
CA ALA A 134 -0.89 -19.85 7.76
C ALA A 134 0.07 -20.20 6.61
N SER A 135 -0.44 -20.32 5.38
CA SER A 135 0.33 -20.62 4.16
C SER A 135 0.90 -19.34 3.50
N GLY A 136 1.69 -19.52 2.44
CA GLY A 136 2.20 -18.40 1.64
C GLY A 136 3.04 -17.41 2.49
N PRO A 137 2.83 -16.10 2.37
CA PRO A 137 3.60 -15.13 3.16
C PRO A 137 3.16 -15.09 4.63
N TYR A 138 1.97 -15.61 4.97
CA TYR A 138 1.45 -15.69 6.35
C TYR A 138 2.22 -16.70 7.22
N ARG A 139 3.08 -17.53 6.63
CA ARG A 139 4.01 -18.38 7.39
C ARG A 139 5.10 -17.57 8.10
N HIS A 140 5.44 -16.39 7.58
CA HIS A 140 6.52 -15.56 8.09
C HIS A 140 6.03 -14.44 9.00
N THR A 141 4.92 -13.79 8.63
CA THR A 141 4.37 -12.65 9.38
C THR A 141 2.85 -12.68 9.42
N ARG A 142 2.24 -12.01 10.41
CA ARG A 142 0.78 -11.96 10.56
C ARG A 142 0.11 -11.03 9.54
N HIS A 143 0.82 -9.97 9.13
CA HIS A 143 0.28 -8.86 8.34
C HIS A 143 1.07 -8.60 7.05
N PRO A 144 1.36 -9.62 6.21
CA PRO A 144 2.21 -9.47 5.03
C PRO A 144 1.63 -8.51 3.98
N ALA A 145 0.30 -8.43 3.87
CA ALA A 145 -0.37 -7.49 2.97
C ALA A 145 -0.08 -6.02 3.32
N TYR A 146 -0.02 -5.69 4.62
CA TYR A 146 0.36 -4.36 5.09
C TYR A 146 1.87 -4.12 4.96
N ALA A 147 2.71 -5.12 5.17
CA ALA A 147 4.14 -5.02 4.93
C ALA A 147 4.43 -4.70 3.46
N GLY A 148 3.79 -5.39 2.51
CA GLY A 148 3.91 -5.10 1.08
C GLY A 148 3.46 -3.67 0.73
N MET A 149 2.40 -3.18 1.39
CA MET A 149 1.94 -1.81 1.22
C MET A 149 2.96 -0.77 1.72
N ILE A 150 3.58 -0.98 2.87
CA ILE A 150 4.65 -0.10 3.39
C ILE A 150 5.84 -0.11 2.42
N ILE A 151 6.27 -1.29 1.97
CA ILE A 151 7.38 -1.44 1.03
C ILE A 151 7.08 -0.73 -0.29
N ALA A 152 5.87 -0.89 -0.84
CA ALA A 152 5.48 -0.22 -2.07
C ALA A 152 5.56 1.31 -1.94
N ASN A 153 5.01 1.86 -0.85
CA ASN A 153 5.04 3.31 -0.62
C ASN A 153 6.45 3.84 -0.27
N ALA A 154 7.31 3.02 0.34
CA ALA A 154 8.73 3.34 0.49
C ALA A 154 9.41 3.48 -0.88
N GLY A 155 9.05 2.63 -1.85
CA GLY A 155 9.51 2.75 -3.23
C GLY A 155 9.10 4.06 -3.91
N ILE A 156 7.85 4.50 -3.68
CA ILE A 156 7.35 5.81 -4.15
C ILE A 156 8.17 6.94 -3.52
N ALA A 157 8.35 6.91 -2.20
CA ALA A 157 9.11 7.93 -1.46
C ALA A 157 10.59 7.96 -1.86
N LEU A 158 11.18 6.82 -2.24
CA LEU A 158 12.56 6.76 -2.73
C LEU A 158 12.69 7.27 -4.17
N TYR A 159 11.75 6.89 -5.05
CA TYR A 159 11.75 7.30 -6.46
C TYR A 159 11.55 8.82 -6.59
N PHE A 160 10.51 9.36 -5.98
CA PHE A 160 10.16 10.79 -6.05
C PHE A 160 10.75 11.62 -4.89
N LEU A 161 11.88 11.17 -4.32
CA LEU A 161 12.37 11.63 -3.02
C LEU A 161 12.27 13.14 -2.84
N ASN A 162 11.46 13.52 -1.87
CA ASN A 162 11.33 14.87 -1.36
C ASN A 162 10.91 14.80 0.11
N TRP A 163 11.26 15.83 0.89
CA TRP A 163 11.05 15.84 2.33
C TRP A 163 9.57 15.75 2.71
N VAL A 164 8.67 16.37 1.93
CA VAL A 164 7.24 16.35 2.22
C VAL A 164 6.68 14.93 2.07
N THR A 165 6.95 14.26 0.95
CA THR A 165 6.53 12.87 0.72
C THR A 165 7.13 11.92 1.73
N ALA A 166 8.42 12.07 2.07
CA ALA A 166 9.06 11.25 3.09
C ALA A 166 8.38 11.41 4.46
N CYS A 167 8.08 12.65 4.87
CA CYS A 167 7.37 12.93 6.12
C CYS A 167 5.94 12.38 6.10
N VAL A 168 5.19 12.57 5.01
CA VAL A 168 3.83 12.02 4.88
C VAL A 168 3.86 10.49 4.95
N PHE A 169 4.79 9.84 4.26
CA PHE A 169 4.95 8.40 4.31
C PHE A 169 5.27 7.90 5.73
N LEU A 170 6.29 8.47 6.38
CA LEU A 170 6.79 8.01 7.68
C LEU A 170 5.89 8.37 8.86
N PHE A 171 5.25 9.54 8.85
CA PHE A 171 4.50 10.07 9.99
C PHE A 171 2.98 10.05 9.82
N ILE A 172 2.47 9.81 8.60
CA ILE A 172 1.03 9.68 8.36
C ILE A 172 0.69 8.26 7.94
N LEU A 173 1.25 7.77 6.83
CA LEU A 173 0.86 6.47 6.29
C LEU A 173 1.31 5.31 7.18
N VAL A 174 2.59 5.24 7.55
CA VAL A 174 3.10 4.15 8.39
C VAL A 174 2.33 4.07 9.72
N PRO A 175 2.18 5.15 10.52
CA PRO A 175 1.42 5.09 11.76
C PRO A 175 -0.05 4.71 11.58
N ALA A 176 -0.70 5.18 10.50
CA ALA A 176 -2.08 4.78 10.19
C ALA A 176 -2.19 3.26 9.95
N ILE A 177 -1.22 2.67 9.24
CA ILE A 177 -1.13 1.21 9.05
C ILE A 177 -0.90 0.49 10.39
N LEU A 178 0.04 0.98 11.22
CA LEU A 178 0.34 0.36 12.51
C LEU A 178 -0.86 0.39 13.47
N TRP A 179 -1.58 1.51 13.51
CA TRP A 179 -2.82 1.62 14.30
C TRP A 179 -3.85 0.62 13.78
N ARG A 180 -4.07 0.59 12.47
CA ARG A 180 -5.03 -0.32 11.87
C ARG A 180 -4.72 -1.79 12.18
N ILE A 181 -3.45 -2.19 12.13
CA ILE A 181 -3.00 -3.52 12.56
C ILE A 181 -3.37 -3.76 14.04
N ALA A 182 -3.17 -2.79 14.92
CA ALA A 182 -3.50 -2.93 16.33
C ALA A 182 -5.00 -3.12 16.59
N ILE A 183 -5.87 -2.45 15.82
CA ILE A 183 -7.33 -2.68 15.91
C ILE A 183 -7.69 -4.04 15.34
N GLU A 184 -7.14 -4.39 14.18
CA GLU A 184 -7.39 -5.69 13.54
C GLU A 184 -7.01 -6.83 14.48
N GLU A 185 -5.87 -6.75 15.15
CA GLU A 185 -5.47 -7.76 16.11
C GLU A 185 -6.40 -7.86 17.31
N LYS A 186 -6.92 -6.75 17.85
CA LYS A 186 -7.90 -6.82 18.96
C LYS A 186 -9.11 -7.66 18.57
N THR A 187 -9.53 -7.58 17.32
CA THR A 187 -10.62 -8.39 16.78
C THR A 187 -10.18 -9.83 16.51
N LEU A 188 -9.00 -10.04 15.91
CA LEU A 188 -8.49 -11.37 15.56
C LEU A 188 -8.16 -12.23 16.80
N PHE A 189 -7.73 -11.64 17.91
CA PHE A 189 -7.50 -12.37 19.17
C PHE A 189 -8.79 -12.95 19.79
N GLY A 190 -9.97 -12.49 19.36
CA GLY A 190 -11.25 -13.13 19.70
C GLY A 190 -11.56 -14.39 18.88
N ILE A 191 -10.76 -14.72 17.86
CA ILE A 191 -10.94 -15.90 17.01
C ILE A 191 -10.16 -17.07 17.60
N GLU A 192 -10.82 -18.23 17.69
CA GLU A 192 -10.21 -19.47 18.17
C GLU A 192 -8.96 -19.84 17.36
N GLY A 193 -7.87 -20.20 18.05
CA GLY A 193 -6.59 -20.57 17.45
C GLY A 193 -5.68 -19.40 17.04
N TYR A 194 -6.16 -18.15 17.04
CA TYR A 194 -5.34 -17.01 16.58
C TYR A 194 -4.19 -16.71 17.53
N ALA A 195 -4.38 -16.91 18.83
CA ALA A 195 -3.33 -16.75 19.83
C ALA A 195 -2.13 -17.68 19.56
N GLU A 196 -2.37 -18.95 19.24
CA GLU A 196 -1.32 -19.91 18.89
C GLU A 196 -0.63 -19.57 17.55
N PHE A 197 -1.41 -19.10 16.57
CA PHE A 197 -0.87 -18.59 15.31
C PHE A 197 0.06 -17.38 15.52
N ALA A 198 -0.35 -16.45 16.38
CA ALA A 198 0.37 -15.21 16.67
C ALA A 198 1.63 -15.42 17.51
N LYS A 199 1.64 -16.43 18.40
CA LYS A 199 2.78 -16.74 19.29
C LYS A 199 4.10 -16.95 18.55
N HIS A 200 4.04 -17.53 17.35
CA HIS A 200 5.20 -17.89 16.55
C HIS A 200 5.52 -16.87 15.44
N ARG A 201 4.77 -15.76 15.35
CA ARG A 201 4.85 -14.84 14.20
C ARG A 201 4.90 -13.38 14.61
N LYS A 202 5.81 -12.64 13.98
CA LYS A 202 5.88 -11.18 14.06
C LYS A 202 4.78 -10.54 13.20
N ARG A 203 4.41 -9.29 13.49
CA ARG A 203 3.34 -8.54 12.82
C ARG A 203 3.72 -8.26 11.37
N LEU A 204 4.80 -7.53 11.13
CA LEU A 204 5.15 -6.98 9.81
C LEU A 204 6.47 -7.51 9.26
N PHE A 205 7.52 -7.57 10.09
CA PHE A 205 8.85 -8.01 9.66
C PHE A 205 9.31 -9.16 10.53
N PRO A 206 9.81 -10.29 9.96
CA PRO A 206 10.14 -11.51 10.69
C PRO A 206 11.09 -11.34 11.89
N ALA A 207 11.82 -10.22 11.97
CA ALA A 207 12.84 -9.96 12.99
C ALA A 207 12.63 -8.69 13.84
N VAL A 208 11.65 -7.83 13.53
CA VAL A 208 11.52 -6.51 14.21
C VAL A 208 10.27 -6.43 15.05
N TRP A 209 9.12 -6.68 14.42
CA TRP A 209 7.82 -6.45 15.03
C TRP A 209 6.76 -7.32 14.40
#